data_AF-A0A957B7H7-F1
#
_entry.id   AF-A0A957B7H7-F1
#
_cell.length_a   1.000
_cell.length_b   1.000
_cell.length_c   1.000
_cell.angle_alpha   90.00
_cell.angle_beta   90.00
_cell.angle_gamma   90.00
#
_symmetry.space_group_name_H-M   'P 1'
#
loop_
_entity.id
_entity.type
_entity.pdbx_description
1 polymer ?
#
loop_
_entity_poly.entity_id
_entity_poly.type
_entity_poly.pdbx_seq_one_letter_code
_entity_poly.pdbx_strand_id
1 'polypeptide(L)'
;MNLTEFQHLYDGLAAVALEDPILHLAYTVAWLDPLRVCPDDPVDDYDLGENYYYGEGDDLEAALHITRGCFPGLYAEAVADLHTGVTEQQVEEHIRDGICEQGIPMDIVEFDGAYAFGIPMPAFGIDTADPDTLEPFQGQIETLYDLFGIDINWDAHRVHIPDDAHDVALAVALSLNDALREQYPVYDQLYWLLGWAFSMTGNSSVDCTWEILSEFQPLDWSPDNVAFTRVLVEECDQIMTAAMAGLDDLQGNEALREILTHNIAIIRKKLKKKGRRDHDRISENNPNPFGLDWPQPPSGSDRTTELAA
;
A
#
# COMPACT_ATOMS: atom_id res chain seq x y z
N MET A 1 6.15 57.20 2.31
CA MET A 1 5.10 57.07 3.34
C MET A 1 5.80 57.07 4.68
N ASN A 2 5.47 58.02 5.56
CA ASN A 2 6.02 58.02 6.91
C ASN A 2 5.24 57.03 7.79
N LEU A 3 5.78 56.68 8.97
CA LEU A 3 5.20 55.67 9.87
C LEU A 3 3.74 56.02 10.24
N THR A 4 3.44 57.30 10.41
CA THR A 4 2.12 57.81 10.82
C THR A 4 1.09 57.72 9.70
N GLU A 5 1.48 58.01 8.46
CA GLU A 5 0.65 57.84 7.26
C GLU A 5 0.32 56.37 7.00
N PHE A 6 1.29 55.48 7.22
CA PHE A 6 1.08 54.03 7.13
C PHE A 6 0.08 53.54 8.18
N GLN A 7 0.20 54.02 9.42
CA GLN A 7 -0.68 53.61 10.52
C GLN A 7 -2.12 54.06 10.29
N HIS A 8 -2.33 55.29 9.81
CA HIS A 8 -3.68 55.76 9.44
C HIS A 8 -4.29 54.99 8.27
N LEU A 9 -3.48 54.60 7.28
CA LEU A 9 -3.93 53.78 6.17
C LEU A 9 -4.32 52.38 6.66
N TYR A 10 -3.51 51.78 7.53
CA TYR A 10 -3.78 50.48 8.15
C TYR A 10 -5.06 50.50 8.98
N ASP A 11 -5.22 51.48 9.87
CA ASP A 11 -6.42 51.61 10.72
C ASP A 11 -7.69 51.82 9.89
N GLY A 12 -7.60 52.61 8.80
CA GLY A 12 -8.69 52.82 7.87
C GLY A 12 -9.06 51.55 7.08
N LEU A 13 -8.06 50.80 6.60
CA LEU A 13 -8.28 49.52 5.91
C LEU A 13 -8.86 48.46 6.85
N ALA A 14 -8.35 48.36 8.07
CA ALA A 14 -8.84 47.43 9.08
C ALA A 14 -10.30 47.75 9.48
N ALA A 15 -10.64 49.02 9.66
CA ALA A 15 -12.01 49.43 9.96
C ALA A 15 -12.99 49.06 8.84
N VAL A 16 -12.64 49.36 7.58
CA VAL A 16 -13.47 49.00 6.41
C VAL A 16 -13.59 47.48 6.25
N ALA A 17 -12.51 46.74 6.50
CA ALA A 17 -12.54 45.28 6.44
C ALA A 17 -13.42 44.65 7.55
N LEU A 18 -13.49 45.25 8.73
CA LEU A 18 -14.34 44.78 9.82
C LEU A 18 -15.83 45.14 9.63
N GLU A 19 -16.13 46.17 8.82
CA GLU A 19 -17.49 46.55 8.44
C GLU A 19 -18.08 45.63 7.36
N ASP A 20 -17.25 45.03 6.51
CA ASP A 20 -17.67 44.00 5.54
C ASP A 20 -17.70 42.62 6.21
N PRO A 21 -18.87 41.95 6.29
CA PRO A 21 -18.99 40.66 7.00
C PRO A 21 -18.13 39.54 6.42
N ILE A 22 -17.84 39.55 5.12
CA ILE A 22 -17.02 38.52 4.45
C ILE A 22 -15.55 38.76 4.79
N LEU A 23 -15.08 40.01 4.69
CA LEU A 23 -13.71 40.35 5.05
C LEU A 23 -13.48 40.16 6.55
N HIS A 24 -14.42 40.54 7.41
CA HIS A 24 -14.32 40.29 8.85
C HIS A 24 -14.18 38.79 9.12
N LEU A 25 -15.03 37.94 8.53
CA LEU A 25 -14.91 36.49 8.67
C LEU A 25 -13.55 35.99 8.18
N ALA A 26 -13.07 36.45 7.03
CA ALA A 26 -11.76 36.07 6.51
C ALA A 26 -10.61 36.48 7.45
N TYR A 27 -10.65 37.69 8.01
CA TYR A 27 -9.68 38.16 9.01
C TYR A 27 -9.73 37.33 10.29
N THR A 28 -10.92 36.98 10.76
CA THR A 28 -11.09 36.12 11.94
C THR A 28 -10.52 34.73 11.70
N VAL A 29 -10.80 34.11 10.54
CA VAL A 29 -10.24 32.81 10.17
C VAL A 29 -8.71 32.88 10.10
N ALA A 30 -8.15 33.87 9.42
CA ALA A 30 -6.70 34.05 9.33
C ALA A 30 -6.04 34.34 10.70
N TRP A 31 -6.76 34.97 11.62
CA TRP A 31 -6.25 35.24 12.97
C TRP A 31 -6.27 34.01 13.87
N LEU A 32 -7.25 33.12 13.68
CA LEU A 32 -7.42 31.88 14.44
C LEU A 32 -6.63 30.70 13.88
N ASP A 33 -6.05 30.84 12.69
CA ASP A 33 -5.20 29.84 12.05
C ASP A 33 -3.90 29.63 12.87
N PRO A 34 -3.64 28.43 13.39
CA PRO A 34 -2.41 28.15 14.14
C PRO A 34 -1.14 28.32 13.30
N LEU A 35 -1.24 28.18 11.96
CA LEU A 35 -0.13 28.33 11.02
C LEU A 35 0.02 29.77 10.49
N ARG A 36 -0.71 30.76 11.04
CA ARG A 36 -0.69 32.15 10.53
C ARG A 36 0.68 32.85 10.51
N VAL A 37 1.63 32.39 11.33
CA VAL A 37 2.99 32.95 11.45
C VAL A 37 3.99 32.13 10.64
N CYS A 38 3.59 30.94 10.18
CA CYS A 38 4.43 30.11 9.34
C CYS A 38 4.47 30.73 7.94
N PRO A 39 5.66 30.93 7.34
CA PRO A 39 5.76 31.52 6.00
C PRO A 39 4.94 30.71 4.99
N ASP A 40 4.31 31.38 4.02
CA ASP A 40 3.56 30.75 2.92
C ASP A 40 4.45 29.92 1.97
N ASP A 41 5.76 29.83 2.22
CA ASP A 41 6.60 28.90 1.47
C ASP A 41 6.12 27.48 1.84
N PRO A 42 5.83 26.62 0.85
CA PRO A 42 5.60 25.21 1.14
C PRO A 42 6.83 24.76 1.92
N VAL A 43 6.64 24.32 3.17
CA VAL A 43 7.71 23.62 3.87
C VAL A 43 7.98 22.41 2.99
N ASP A 44 9.10 22.45 2.28
CA ASP A 44 9.47 21.35 1.39
C ASP A 44 9.55 20.11 2.29
N ASP A 45 9.09 18.95 1.84
CA ASP A 45 9.18 17.72 2.64
C ASP A 45 10.64 17.45 3.05
N TYR A 46 11.60 17.98 2.27
CA TYR A 46 13.02 18.05 2.62
C TYR A 46 13.33 18.91 3.86
N ASP A 47 12.73 20.09 4.00
CA ASP A 47 12.93 20.98 5.14
C ASP A 47 12.28 20.41 6.41
N LEU A 48 11.11 19.75 6.27
CA LEU A 48 10.50 18.99 7.36
C LEU A 48 11.44 17.84 7.79
N GLY A 49 11.88 17.00 6.86
CA GLY A 49 12.77 15.88 7.14
C GLY A 49 14.08 16.30 7.80
N GLU A 50 14.71 17.39 7.34
CA GLU A 50 15.95 17.93 7.95
C GLU A 50 15.73 18.36 9.40
N ASN A 51 14.62 19.04 9.72
CA ASN A 51 14.32 19.45 11.10
C ASN A 51 14.24 18.22 12.04
N TYR A 52 13.63 17.12 11.61
CA TYR A 52 13.61 15.89 12.40
C TYR A 52 14.98 15.24 12.52
N TYR A 53 15.81 15.25 11.47
CA TYR A 53 17.19 14.76 11.55
C TYR A 53 18.03 15.52 12.58
N TYR A 54 17.73 16.80 12.83
CA TYR A 54 18.40 17.63 13.84
C TYR A 54 17.67 17.68 15.20
N GLY A 55 16.54 16.99 15.35
CA GLY A 55 15.76 16.95 16.59
C GLY A 55 14.97 18.23 16.87
N GLU A 56 14.70 19.02 15.84
CA GLU A 56 13.95 20.28 15.87
C GLU A 56 12.55 20.13 15.24
N GLY A 57 12.14 18.90 14.87
CA GLY A 57 10.83 18.62 14.29
C GLY A 57 9.66 18.76 15.26
N ASP A 58 8.51 19.20 14.74
CA ASP A 58 7.24 19.35 15.45
C ASP A 58 6.14 18.59 14.68
N ASP A 59 5.66 17.48 15.26
CA ASP A 59 4.72 16.56 14.62
C ASP A 59 3.35 17.20 14.40
N LEU A 60 2.89 18.00 15.35
CA LEU A 60 1.65 18.73 15.22
C LEU A 60 1.75 19.80 14.13
N GLU A 61 2.85 20.56 14.06
CA GLU A 61 3.05 21.56 13.01
C GLU A 61 3.04 20.91 11.62
N ALA A 62 3.80 19.82 11.43
CA ALA A 62 3.82 19.07 10.18
C ALA A 62 2.43 18.53 9.82
N ALA A 63 1.75 17.90 10.78
CA ALA A 63 0.39 17.37 10.60
C ALA A 63 -0.63 18.46 10.23
N LEU A 64 -0.55 19.64 10.85
CA LEU A 64 -1.41 20.79 10.52
C LEU A 64 -1.11 21.32 9.11
N HIS A 65 0.16 21.36 8.69
CA HIS A 65 0.53 21.80 7.35
C HIS A 65 -0.05 20.86 6.28
N ILE A 66 0.13 19.56 6.48
CA ILE A 66 -0.38 18.51 5.59
C ILE A 66 -1.90 18.56 5.51
N THR A 67 -2.58 18.56 6.67
CA THR A 67 -4.05 18.55 6.69
C THR A 67 -4.64 19.83 6.10
N ARG A 68 -4.00 21.00 6.24
CA ARG A 68 -4.46 22.24 5.61
C ARG A 68 -4.55 22.13 4.09
N GLY A 69 -3.59 21.44 3.46
CA GLY A 69 -3.56 21.25 2.01
C GLY A 69 -4.34 20.03 1.53
N CYS A 70 -4.17 18.88 2.19
CA CYS A 70 -4.65 17.59 1.72
C CYS A 70 -5.99 17.16 2.35
N PHE A 71 -6.28 17.61 3.58
CA PHE A 71 -7.44 17.17 4.36
C PHE A 71 -8.13 18.35 5.07
N PRO A 72 -8.66 19.34 4.32
CA PRO A 72 -9.10 20.62 4.89
C PRO A 72 -10.23 20.49 5.93
N GLY A 73 -11.05 19.44 5.84
CA GLY A 73 -12.06 19.13 6.87
C GLY A 73 -11.42 18.72 8.21
N LEU A 74 -10.47 17.78 8.15
CA LEU A 74 -9.73 17.30 9.32
C LEU A 74 -8.89 18.41 9.95
N TYR A 75 -8.29 19.28 9.12
CA TYR A 75 -7.61 20.49 9.59
C TYR A 75 -8.55 21.41 10.38
N ALA A 76 -9.75 21.69 9.86
CA ALA A 76 -10.70 22.55 10.55
C ALA A 76 -11.14 21.96 11.90
N GLU A 77 -11.28 20.64 11.98
CA GLU A 77 -11.58 19.91 13.22
C GLU A 77 -10.41 20.00 14.21
N ALA A 78 -9.18 19.75 13.77
CA ALA A 78 -7.98 19.88 14.59
C ALA A 78 -7.80 21.30 15.15
N VAL A 79 -8.03 22.34 14.33
CA VAL A 79 -8.00 23.74 14.80
C VAL A 79 -9.08 23.98 15.87
N ALA A 80 -10.29 23.45 15.69
CA ALA A 80 -11.35 23.57 16.68
C ALA A 80 -10.98 22.89 18.01
N ASP A 81 -10.38 21.70 17.95
CA ASP A 81 -9.92 20.95 19.12
C ASP A 81 -8.86 21.75 19.91
N LEU A 82 -7.87 22.32 19.23
CA LEU A 82 -6.86 23.21 19.84
C LEU A 82 -7.52 24.40 20.55
N HIS A 83 -8.51 25.04 19.94
CA HIS A 83 -9.24 26.18 20.55
C HIS A 83 -10.10 25.78 21.75
N THR A 84 -10.51 24.52 21.85
CA THR A 84 -11.26 24.00 23.01
C THR A 84 -10.36 23.48 24.14
N GLY A 85 -9.04 23.50 23.94
CA GLY A 85 -8.05 23.11 24.93
C GLY A 85 -7.76 21.61 24.97
N VAL A 86 -8.05 20.89 23.90
CA VAL A 86 -7.55 19.52 23.67
C VAL A 86 -6.02 19.58 23.61
N THR A 87 -5.34 18.57 24.15
CA THR A 87 -3.86 18.57 24.19
C THR A 87 -3.29 18.30 22.81
N GLU A 88 -2.12 18.85 22.49
CA GLU A 88 -1.43 18.68 21.20
C GLU A 88 -1.33 17.21 20.78
N GLN A 89 -0.88 16.33 21.68
CA GLN A 89 -0.84 14.87 21.45
C GLN A 89 -2.21 14.28 21.05
N GLN A 90 -3.30 14.73 21.66
CA GLN A 90 -4.65 14.22 21.33
C GLN A 90 -5.10 14.72 19.96
N VAL A 91 -4.68 15.92 19.55
CA VAL A 91 -4.93 16.46 18.22
C VAL A 91 -4.11 15.71 17.18
N GLU A 92 -2.85 15.40 17.46
CA GLU A 92 -2.01 14.57 16.58
C GLU A 92 -2.61 13.17 16.39
N GLU A 93 -3.06 12.53 17.47
CA GLU A 93 -3.76 11.23 17.43
C GLU A 93 -5.04 11.33 16.59
N HIS A 94 -5.85 12.38 16.79
CA HIS A 94 -7.05 12.62 15.99
C HIS A 94 -6.73 12.83 14.50
N ILE A 95 -5.70 13.61 14.17
CA ILE A 95 -5.28 13.80 12.78
C ILE A 95 -4.81 12.46 12.18
N ARG A 96 -3.98 11.71 12.89
CA ARG A 96 -3.49 10.40 12.42
C ARG A 96 -4.65 9.47 12.11
N ASP A 97 -5.58 9.32 13.05
CA ASP A 97 -6.75 8.45 12.92
C ASP A 97 -7.64 8.92 11.76
N GLY A 98 -7.87 10.23 11.63
CA GLY A 98 -8.66 10.82 10.54
C GLY A 98 -8.02 10.64 9.16
N ILE A 99 -6.68 10.61 9.06
CA ILE A 99 -5.96 10.28 7.82
C ILE A 99 -6.10 8.79 7.51
N CYS A 100 -5.97 7.92 8.51
CA CYS A 100 -6.20 6.47 8.39
C CYS A 100 -7.62 6.16 7.91
N GLU A 101 -8.64 6.82 8.46
CA GLU A 101 -10.04 6.68 8.02
C GLU A 101 -10.26 7.09 6.55
N GLN A 102 -9.36 7.89 5.99
CA GLN A 102 -9.36 8.24 4.58
C GLN A 102 -8.57 7.26 3.71
N GLY A 103 -8.00 6.20 4.26
CA GLY A 103 -7.31 5.14 3.52
C GLY A 103 -5.83 5.38 3.29
N ILE A 104 -5.20 6.25 4.08
CA ILE A 104 -3.75 6.40 4.12
C ILE A 104 -3.24 5.77 5.44
N PRO A 105 -2.41 4.71 5.40
CA PRO A 105 -2.08 3.92 6.58
C PRO A 105 -1.00 4.60 7.43
N MET A 106 -1.35 5.67 8.16
CA MET A 106 -0.41 6.37 9.04
C MET A 106 -0.01 5.56 10.28
N ASP A 107 -0.78 4.53 10.62
CA ASP A 107 -0.57 3.64 11.76
C ASP A 107 0.58 2.64 11.56
N ILE A 108 1.07 2.46 10.33
CA ILE A 108 2.22 1.59 10.05
C ILE A 108 3.55 2.24 10.43
N VAL A 109 3.55 3.56 10.69
CA VAL A 109 4.75 4.31 11.02
C VAL A 109 4.85 4.45 12.54
N GLU A 110 5.77 3.71 13.15
CA GLU A 110 5.95 3.68 14.60
C GLU A 110 6.98 4.71 15.14
N PHE A 111 7.43 5.68 14.34
CA PHE A 111 8.50 6.60 14.71
C PHE A 111 8.09 8.09 14.62
N ASP A 112 8.68 8.91 15.50
CA ASP A 112 8.52 10.37 15.55
C ASP A 112 8.90 11.00 14.21
N GLY A 113 8.08 11.90 13.68
CA GLY A 113 8.30 12.50 12.35
C GLY A 113 7.65 11.77 11.19
N ALA A 114 6.66 10.89 11.43
CA ALA A 114 5.93 10.18 10.38
C ALA A 114 5.41 11.09 9.25
N TYR A 115 5.05 12.34 9.59
CA TYR A 115 4.58 13.35 8.65
C TYR A 115 5.69 13.94 7.76
N ALA A 116 6.93 13.90 8.20
CA ALA A 116 8.08 14.56 7.56
C ALA A 116 8.76 13.73 6.47
N PHE A 117 8.44 12.44 6.35
CA PHE A 117 9.11 11.52 5.41
C PHE A 117 8.22 11.08 4.25
N GLY A 118 7.23 11.91 3.91
CA GLY A 118 6.27 11.67 2.83
C GLY A 118 5.11 10.76 3.22
N ILE A 119 4.28 10.41 2.24
CA ILE A 119 3.07 9.61 2.46
C ILE A 119 3.48 8.14 2.75
N PRO A 120 3.06 7.55 3.88
CA PRO A 120 3.41 6.18 4.20
C PRO A 120 2.72 5.19 3.26
N MET A 121 3.47 4.14 2.91
CA MET A 121 3.05 3.08 2.00
C MET A 121 3.20 1.72 2.68
N PRO A 122 2.22 0.80 2.57
CA PRO A 122 2.40 -0.56 3.07
C PRO A 122 3.43 -1.30 2.22
N ALA A 123 4.15 -2.23 2.86
CA ALA A 123 5.10 -3.14 2.20
C ALA A 123 4.70 -4.59 2.52
N PHE A 124 4.01 -5.22 1.59
CA PHE A 124 3.55 -6.61 1.70
C PHE A 124 4.45 -7.61 0.97
N GLY A 125 5.42 -7.12 0.19
CA GLY A 125 6.30 -7.99 -0.57
C GLY A 125 7.16 -8.87 0.32
N ILE A 126 7.37 -10.10 -0.15
CA ILE A 126 8.22 -11.10 0.47
C ILE A 126 9.41 -11.38 -0.45
N ASP A 127 10.58 -11.65 0.12
CA ASP A 127 11.72 -12.13 -0.64
C ASP A 127 11.72 -13.66 -0.58
N THR A 128 11.43 -14.31 -1.71
CA THR A 128 11.44 -15.78 -1.82
C THR A 128 12.79 -16.40 -1.40
N ALA A 129 13.89 -15.65 -1.47
CA ALA A 129 15.22 -16.13 -1.09
C ALA A 129 15.54 -15.93 0.41
N ASP A 130 14.75 -15.12 1.12
CA ASP A 130 14.96 -14.78 2.53
C ASP A 130 13.90 -15.43 3.42
N PRO A 131 14.27 -16.46 4.22
CA PRO A 131 13.35 -17.10 5.16
C PRO A 131 12.73 -16.15 6.19
N ASP A 132 13.38 -15.05 6.57
CA ASP A 132 12.82 -14.13 7.59
C ASP A 132 11.53 -13.46 7.08
N THR A 133 11.47 -13.14 5.78
CA THR A 133 10.24 -12.58 5.17
C THR A 133 9.13 -13.62 5.02
N LEU A 134 9.46 -14.91 5.04
CA LEU A 134 8.53 -16.03 4.86
C LEU A 134 8.00 -16.58 6.19
N GLU A 135 8.71 -16.34 7.31
CA GLU A 135 8.38 -16.84 8.65
C GLU A 135 6.92 -16.58 9.07
N PRO A 136 6.31 -15.40 8.79
CA PRO A 136 4.91 -15.15 9.13
C PRO A 136 3.91 -16.13 8.48
N PHE A 137 4.31 -16.76 7.36
CA PHE A 137 3.50 -17.69 6.57
C PHE A 137 3.96 -19.14 6.70
N GLN A 138 4.83 -19.45 7.67
CA GLN A 138 5.33 -20.79 7.91
C GLN A 138 4.18 -21.80 8.13
N GLY A 139 4.29 -22.95 7.48
CA GLY A 139 3.26 -23.97 7.38
C GLY A 139 2.28 -23.78 6.21
N GLN A 140 2.15 -22.56 5.69
CA GLN A 140 1.27 -22.24 4.56
C GLN A 140 2.02 -22.13 3.25
N ILE A 141 3.07 -21.32 3.22
CA ILE A 141 3.81 -21.01 2.01
C ILE A 141 4.52 -22.24 1.42
N GLU A 142 4.91 -23.21 2.25
CA GLU A 142 5.54 -24.47 1.81
C GLU A 142 4.63 -25.24 0.87
N THR A 143 3.31 -25.23 1.09
CA THR A 143 2.35 -25.94 0.22
C THR A 143 2.38 -25.37 -1.20
N LEU A 144 2.53 -24.05 -1.34
CA LEU A 144 2.67 -23.40 -2.64
C LEU A 144 4.05 -23.70 -3.23
N TYR A 145 5.11 -23.45 -2.46
CA TYR A 145 6.50 -23.51 -2.91
C TYR A 145 6.94 -24.93 -3.30
N ASP A 146 6.44 -25.96 -2.62
CA ASP A 146 6.66 -27.36 -2.98
C ASP A 146 6.19 -27.69 -4.40
N LEU A 147 5.06 -27.10 -4.85
CA LEU A 147 4.54 -27.31 -6.22
C LEU A 147 5.52 -26.77 -7.27
N PHE A 148 6.21 -25.68 -6.93
CA PHE A 148 7.26 -25.08 -7.73
C PHE A 148 8.65 -25.64 -7.40
N GLY A 149 8.76 -26.65 -6.54
CA GLY A 149 10.04 -27.29 -6.18
C GLY A 149 11.00 -26.35 -5.43
N ILE A 150 10.47 -25.31 -4.81
CA ILE A 150 11.20 -24.42 -3.91
C ILE A 150 11.22 -25.09 -2.54
N ASP A 151 12.41 -25.27 -1.98
CA ASP A 151 12.62 -25.95 -0.69
C ASP A 151 13.13 -24.93 0.34
N ILE A 152 12.39 -24.76 1.43
CA ILE A 152 12.75 -23.86 2.54
C ILE A 152 13.37 -24.70 3.66
N ASN A 153 14.62 -24.39 4.00
CA ASN A 153 15.29 -24.96 5.17
C ASN A 153 15.34 -23.91 6.29
N TRP A 154 14.36 -23.99 7.18
CA TRP A 154 14.23 -23.10 8.33
C TRP A 154 15.44 -23.19 9.29
N ASP A 155 15.93 -24.41 9.58
CA ASP A 155 17.06 -24.61 10.51
C ASP A 155 18.38 -24.05 9.98
N ALA A 156 18.61 -24.16 8.67
CA ALA A 156 19.81 -23.67 8.02
C ALA A 156 19.66 -22.22 7.53
N HIS A 157 18.47 -21.65 7.66
CA HIS A 157 18.10 -20.33 7.17
C HIS A 157 18.48 -20.13 5.69
N ARG A 158 17.97 -21.02 4.83
CA ARG A 158 18.24 -21.04 3.39
C ARG A 158 17.03 -21.47 2.59
N VAL A 159 16.83 -20.85 1.42
CA VAL A 159 15.87 -21.29 0.42
C VAL A 159 16.59 -21.79 -0.84
N HIS A 160 16.19 -22.95 -1.34
CA HIS A 160 16.62 -23.44 -2.65
C HIS A 160 15.52 -23.17 -3.67
N ILE A 161 15.80 -22.27 -4.62
CA ILE A 161 14.87 -21.87 -5.68
C ILE A 161 15.36 -22.46 -7.01
N PRO A 162 14.55 -23.29 -7.71
CA PRO A 162 14.89 -23.74 -9.06
C PRO A 162 14.96 -22.58 -10.05
N ASP A 163 15.93 -22.61 -10.98
CA ASP A 163 16.09 -21.60 -12.04
C ASP A 163 14.81 -21.36 -12.87
N ASP A 164 13.91 -22.35 -12.96
CA ASP A 164 12.67 -22.28 -13.74
C ASP A 164 11.45 -21.84 -12.93
N ALA A 165 11.57 -21.64 -11.61
CA ALA A 165 10.42 -21.43 -10.73
C ALA A 165 9.61 -20.19 -11.12
N HIS A 166 10.29 -19.05 -11.29
CA HIS A 166 9.64 -17.79 -11.67
C HIS A 166 8.98 -17.87 -13.06
N ASP A 167 9.65 -18.42 -14.07
CA ASP A 167 9.06 -18.58 -15.41
C ASP A 167 7.82 -19.48 -15.38
N VAL A 168 7.87 -20.56 -14.60
CA VAL A 168 6.75 -21.49 -14.47
C VAL A 168 5.59 -20.79 -13.75
N ALA A 169 5.84 -20.06 -12.67
CA ALA A 169 4.82 -19.29 -11.95
C ALA A 169 4.16 -18.25 -12.87
N LEU A 170 4.95 -17.45 -13.58
CA LEU A 170 4.47 -16.46 -14.53
C LEU A 170 3.64 -17.10 -15.65
N ALA A 171 4.08 -18.24 -16.20
CA ALA A 171 3.33 -18.94 -17.23
C ALA A 171 2.00 -19.52 -16.72
N VAL A 172 1.93 -19.93 -15.45
CA VAL A 172 0.66 -20.32 -14.80
C VAL A 172 -0.24 -19.09 -14.65
N ALA A 173 0.25 -18.00 -14.07
CA ALA A 173 -0.52 -16.78 -13.87
C ALA A 173 -1.07 -16.24 -15.19
N LEU A 174 -0.25 -16.13 -16.24
CA LEU A 174 -0.67 -15.70 -17.59
C LEU A 174 -1.68 -16.63 -18.27
N SER A 175 -1.81 -17.88 -17.80
CA SER A 175 -2.81 -18.81 -18.32
C SER A 175 -4.19 -18.67 -17.65
N LEU A 176 -4.24 -18.05 -16.48
CA LEU A 176 -5.45 -17.68 -15.75
C LEU A 176 -5.99 -16.35 -16.32
N ASN A 177 -6.56 -16.39 -17.52
CA ASN A 177 -7.09 -15.19 -18.17
C ASN A 177 -8.31 -14.61 -17.45
N ASP A 178 -8.65 -13.35 -17.76
CA ASP A 178 -9.74 -12.61 -17.12
C ASP A 178 -11.08 -13.34 -17.19
N ALA A 179 -11.42 -13.96 -18.32
CA ALA A 179 -12.68 -14.70 -18.45
C ALA A 179 -12.78 -15.90 -17.48
N LEU A 180 -11.67 -16.61 -17.26
CA LEU A 180 -11.61 -17.70 -16.27
C LEU A 180 -11.71 -17.16 -14.83
N ARG A 181 -11.01 -16.06 -14.54
CA ARG A 181 -10.98 -15.41 -13.23
C ARG A 181 -12.36 -14.84 -12.85
N GLU A 182 -13.03 -14.19 -13.80
CA GLU A 182 -14.40 -13.68 -13.63
C GLU A 182 -15.40 -14.82 -13.43
N GLN A 183 -15.22 -15.95 -14.12
CA GLN A 183 -16.11 -17.08 -14.03
C GLN A 183 -15.93 -17.87 -12.72
N TYR A 184 -14.69 -17.94 -12.21
CA TYR A 184 -14.31 -18.79 -11.08
C TYR A 184 -13.39 -18.05 -10.10
N PRO A 185 -13.93 -17.54 -8.95
CA PRO A 185 -13.17 -16.74 -8.00
C PRO A 185 -11.87 -17.38 -7.48
N VAL A 186 -11.85 -18.71 -7.32
CA VAL A 186 -10.63 -19.44 -6.88
C VAL A 186 -9.46 -19.28 -7.84
N TYR A 187 -9.73 -19.05 -9.14
CA TYR A 187 -8.69 -18.80 -10.12
C TYR A 187 -8.20 -17.36 -10.11
N ASP A 188 -9.04 -16.41 -9.71
CA ASP A 188 -8.61 -15.05 -9.42
C ASP A 188 -7.72 -15.01 -8.17
N GLN A 189 -8.13 -15.70 -7.11
CA GLN A 189 -7.34 -15.85 -5.88
C GLN A 189 -5.99 -16.55 -6.13
N LEU A 190 -5.98 -17.61 -6.95
CA LEU A 190 -4.73 -18.27 -7.34
C LEU A 190 -3.84 -17.34 -8.17
N TYR A 191 -4.41 -16.52 -9.06
CA TYR A 191 -3.65 -15.53 -9.82
C TYR A 191 -2.96 -14.54 -8.89
N TRP A 192 -3.68 -13.96 -7.93
CA TRP A 192 -3.11 -13.00 -6.99
C TRP A 192 -2.14 -13.64 -6.00
N LEU A 193 -2.39 -14.88 -5.56
CA LEU A 193 -1.44 -15.64 -4.75
C LEU A 193 -0.10 -15.80 -5.47
N LEU A 194 -0.14 -16.23 -6.74
CA LEU A 194 1.07 -16.36 -7.54
C LEU A 194 1.74 -15.00 -7.77
N GLY A 195 0.93 -13.97 -8.01
CA GLY A 195 1.39 -12.59 -8.15
C GLY A 195 2.22 -12.15 -6.94
N TRP A 196 1.65 -12.23 -5.74
CA TRP A 196 2.32 -11.84 -4.50
C TRP A 196 3.55 -12.72 -4.21
N ALA A 197 3.39 -14.05 -4.29
CA ALA A 197 4.45 -14.98 -3.86
C ALA A 197 5.69 -14.98 -4.77
N PHE A 198 5.60 -14.39 -5.96
CA PHE A 198 6.67 -14.25 -6.94
C PHE A 198 6.90 -12.79 -7.38
N SER A 199 6.37 -11.81 -6.64
CA SER A 199 6.55 -10.36 -6.90
C SER A 199 6.22 -9.93 -8.34
N MET A 200 5.07 -10.36 -8.85
CA MET A 200 4.62 -10.12 -10.22
C MET A 200 3.16 -9.60 -10.29
N THR A 201 2.70 -8.87 -9.27
CA THR A 201 1.37 -8.26 -9.25
C THR A 201 1.29 -6.99 -10.10
N GLY A 202 2.41 -6.28 -10.26
CA GLY A 202 2.47 -4.97 -10.88
C GLY A 202 2.26 -3.82 -9.89
N ASN A 203 1.96 -4.12 -8.62
CA ASN A 203 1.80 -3.12 -7.56
C ASN A 203 3.05 -3.17 -6.65
N SER A 204 3.82 -2.08 -6.62
CA SER A 204 5.09 -2.02 -5.89
C SER A 204 4.98 -2.29 -4.40
N SER A 205 3.88 -1.89 -3.76
CA SER A 205 3.64 -2.15 -2.33
C SER A 205 3.38 -3.64 -2.04
N VAL A 206 2.97 -4.42 -3.04
CA VAL A 206 2.80 -5.88 -2.92
C VAL A 206 4.02 -6.65 -3.43
N ASP A 207 4.74 -6.11 -4.41
CA ASP A 207 5.87 -6.80 -5.03
C ASP A 207 7.21 -6.56 -4.31
N CYS A 208 7.39 -5.39 -3.67
CA CYS A 208 8.64 -5.02 -3.00
C CYS A 208 8.58 -5.29 -1.50
N THR A 209 9.68 -5.82 -0.95
CA THR A 209 9.90 -5.86 0.50
C THR A 209 10.08 -4.44 1.04
N TRP A 210 9.99 -4.25 2.36
CA TRP A 210 10.31 -2.97 2.99
C TRP A 210 11.73 -2.50 2.63
N GLU A 211 12.73 -3.39 2.67
CA GLU A 211 14.10 -3.03 2.30
C GLU A 211 14.24 -2.48 0.88
N ILE A 212 13.43 -2.95 -0.06
CA ILE A 212 13.40 -2.41 -1.43
C ILE A 212 12.57 -1.12 -1.45
N LEU A 213 11.43 -1.10 -0.77
CA LEU A 213 10.51 0.03 -0.80
C LEU A 213 11.13 1.30 -0.17
N SER A 214 12.00 1.14 0.83
CA SER A 214 12.79 2.23 1.47
C SER A 214 13.73 2.94 0.51
N GLU A 215 14.16 2.30 -0.56
CA GLU A 215 15.11 2.90 -1.50
C GLU A 215 14.42 3.85 -2.49
N PHE A 216 13.08 3.79 -2.60
CA PHE A 216 12.35 4.74 -3.43
C PHE A 216 12.21 6.09 -2.73
N GLN A 217 12.16 7.15 -3.54
CA GLN A 217 11.75 8.46 -3.05
C GLN A 217 10.28 8.38 -2.62
N PRO A 218 9.94 8.73 -1.38
CA PRO A 218 8.56 8.71 -0.92
C PRO A 218 7.73 9.74 -1.68
N LEU A 219 6.42 9.49 -1.77
CA LEU A 219 5.49 10.45 -2.35
C LEU A 219 5.37 11.66 -1.44
N ASP A 220 5.42 12.86 -2.03
CA ASP A 220 5.23 14.10 -1.29
C ASP A 220 3.77 14.30 -0.87
N TRP A 221 3.56 15.09 0.19
CA TRP A 221 2.22 15.44 0.66
C TRP A 221 1.55 16.48 -0.24
N SER A 222 0.94 16.00 -1.32
CA SER A 222 0.09 16.79 -2.20
C SER A 222 -1.30 16.14 -2.39
N PRO A 223 -2.36 16.91 -2.70
CA PRO A 223 -3.68 16.35 -2.91
C PRO A 223 -3.74 15.27 -4.00
N ASP A 224 -2.94 15.43 -5.07
CA ASP A 224 -2.88 14.48 -6.18
C ASP A 224 -2.20 13.18 -5.75
N ASN A 225 -1.08 13.25 -5.00
CA ASN A 225 -0.41 12.07 -4.47
C ASN A 225 -1.24 11.37 -3.41
N VAL A 226 -1.93 12.10 -2.53
CA VAL A 226 -2.87 11.50 -1.57
C VAL A 226 -3.97 10.75 -2.30
N ALA A 227 -4.55 11.32 -3.36
CA ALA A 227 -5.55 10.62 -4.16
C ALA A 227 -4.97 9.36 -4.84
N PHE A 228 -3.75 9.44 -5.36
CA PHE A 228 -3.06 8.29 -5.95
C PHE A 228 -2.76 7.19 -4.91
N THR A 229 -2.22 7.55 -3.75
CA THR A 229 -1.93 6.61 -2.67
C THR A 229 -3.16 5.87 -2.21
N ARG A 230 -4.31 6.53 -2.06
CA ARG A 230 -5.57 5.86 -1.69
C ARG A 230 -5.95 4.75 -2.65
N VAL A 231 -5.84 5.01 -3.96
CA VAL A 231 -6.12 4.01 -4.99
C VAL A 231 -5.14 2.84 -4.91
N LEU A 232 -3.85 3.15 -4.72
CA LEU A 232 -2.79 2.14 -4.62
C LEU A 232 -2.97 1.25 -3.39
N VAL A 233 -3.26 1.84 -2.22
CA VAL A 233 -3.52 1.12 -0.97
C VAL A 233 -4.78 0.26 -1.07
N GLU A 234 -5.87 0.79 -1.63
CA GLU A 234 -7.09 0.02 -1.87
C GLU A 234 -6.83 -1.19 -2.79
N GLU A 235 -6.02 -1.01 -3.83
CA GLU A 235 -5.59 -2.11 -4.71
C GLU A 235 -4.74 -3.13 -3.94
N CYS A 236 -3.79 -2.70 -3.11
CA CYS A 236 -3.00 -3.61 -2.28
C CYS A 236 -3.88 -4.48 -1.39
N ASP A 237 -4.86 -3.87 -0.71
CA ASP A 237 -5.76 -4.59 0.20
C ASP A 237 -6.58 -5.64 -0.54
N GLN A 238 -7.05 -5.31 -1.76
CA GLN A 238 -7.77 -6.24 -2.62
C GLN A 238 -6.88 -7.41 -3.05
N ILE A 239 -5.66 -7.12 -3.53
CA ILE A 239 -4.70 -8.14 -3.94
C ILE A 239 -4.34 -9.05 -2.77
N MET A 240 -3.98 -8.48 -1.62
CA MET A 240 -3.58 -9.25 -0.44
C MET A 240 -4.74 -10.08 0.11
N THR A 241 -5.96 -9.54 0.15
CA THR A 241 -7.15 -10.31 0.53
C THR A 241 -7.35 -11.52 -0.39
N ALA A 242 -7.22 -11.33 -1.70
CA ALA A 242 -7.37 -12.42 -2.67
C ALA A 242 -6.21 -13.43 -2.60
N ALA A 243 -4.97 -12.97 -2.41
CA ALA A 243 -3.79 -13.81 -2.27
C ALA A 243 -3.88 -14.70 -1.01
N MET A 244 -4.25 -14.13 0.14
CA MET A 244 -4.43 -14.91 1.38
C MET A 244 -5.56 -15.93 1.25
N ALA A 245 -6.69 -15.55 0.65
CA ALA A 245 -7.76 -16.50 0.37
C ALA A 245 -7.30 -17.62 -0.58
N GLY A 246 -6.46 -17.30 -1.57
CA GLY A 246 -5.85 -18.29 -2.46
C GLY A 246 -4.90 -19.24 -1.73
N LEU A 247 -4.14 -18.74 -0.75
CA LEU A 247 -3.24 -19.54 0.06
C LEU A 247 -4.04 -20.55 0.92
N ASP A 248 -5.10 -20.07 1.58
CA ASP A 248 -6.04 -20.90 2.34
C ASP A 248 -6.69 -21.98 1.46
N ASP A 249 -7.19 -21.60 0.29
CA ASP A 249 -7.81 -22.53 -0.66
C ASP A 249 -6.80 -23.57 -1.15
N LEU A 250 -5.56 -23.17 -1.45
CA LEU A 250 -4.52 -24.09 -1.89
C LEU A 250 -4.14 -25.10 -0.79
N GLN A 251 -4.11 -24.69 0.47
CA GLN A 251 -3.91 -25.59 1.60
C GLN A 251 -5.07 -26.56 1.80
N GLY A 252 -6.32 -26.08 1.68
CA GLY A 252 -7.53 -26.86 1.93
C GLY A 252 -7.96 -27.78 0.77
N ASN A 253 -7.51 -27.50 -0.45
CA ASN A 253 -8.08 -28.12 -1.66
C ASN A 253 -7.07 -28.99 -2.42
N GLU A 254 -7.11 -30.30 -2.17
CA GLU A 254 -6.25 -31.27 -2.85
C GLU A 254 -6.44 -31.27 -4.37
N ALA A 255 -7.68 -31.16 -4.84
CA ALA A 255 -7.96 -31.16 -6.28
C ALA A 255 -7.43 -29.89 -6.97
N LEU A 256 -7.42 -28.73 -6.31
CA LEU A 256 -6.74 -27.54 -6.83
C LEU A 256 -5.23 -27.76 -6.95
N ARG A 257 -4.60 -28.36 -5.93
CA ARG A 257 -3.17 -28.73 -5.98
C ARG A 257 -2.86 -29.72 -7.10
N GLU A 258 -3.72 -30.70 -7.35
CA GLU A 258 -3.56 -31.64 -8.46
C GLU A 258 -3.61 -30.95 -9.82
N ILE A 259 -4.58 -30.04 -10.03
CA ILE A 259 -4.69 -29.23 -11.26
C ILE A 259 -3.42 -28.40 -11.45
N LEU A 260 -2.97 -27.70 -10.40
CA LEU A 260 -1.79 -26.85 -10.46
C LEU A 260 -0.52 -27.68 -10.72
N THR A 261 -0.35 -28.81 -10.04
CA THR A 261 0.76 -29.76 -10.27
C THR A 261 0.79 -30.24 -11.71
N HIS A 262 -0.38 -30.59 -12.27
CA HIS A 262 -0.51 -31.04 -13.65
C HIS A 262 -0.04 -29.96 -14.64
N ASN A 263 -0.52 -28.73 -14.46
CA ASN A 263 -0.20 -27.60 -15.33
C ASN A 263 1.29 -27.21 -15.23
N ILE A 264 1.86 -27.17 -14.02
CA ILE A 264 3.30 -26.97 -13.79
C ILE A 264 4.12 -28.04 -14.52
N ALA A 265 3.73 -29.31 -14.44
CA ALA A 265 4.43 -30.41 -15.11
C ALA A 265 4.41 -30.26 -16.65
N ILE A 266 3.30 -29.79 -17.22
CA ILE A 266 3.19 -29.48 -18.65
C ILE A 266 4.17 -28.37 -19.05
N ILE A 267 4.20 -27.26 -18.29
CA ILE A 267 5.09 -26.13 -18.55
C ILE A 267 6.54 -26.58 -18.53
N ARG A 268 6.98 -27.20 -17.42
CA ARG A 268 8.36 -27.70 -17.25
C ARG A 268 8.78 -28.65 -18.36
N LYS A 269 7.90 -29.56 -18.78
CA LYS A 269 8.16 -30.48 -19.89
C LYS A 269 8.34 -29.74 -21.22
N LYS A 270 7.60 -28.65 -21.45
CA LYS A 270 7.72 -27.84 -22.67
C LYS A 270 8.98 -26.97 -22.65
N LEU A 271 9.33 -26.37 -21.52
CA LEU A 271 10.58 -25.61 -21.33
C LEU A 271 11.83 -26.47 -21.55
N LYS A 272 11.90 -27.66 -20.93
CA LYS A 272 13.03 -28.60 -21.09
C LYS A 272 13.28 -29.05 -22.53
N LYS A 273 12.24 -29.13 -23.36
CA LYS A 273 12.34 -29.63 -24.75
C LYS A 273 12.93 -28.62 -25.74
N LYS A 274 12.92 -27.33 -25.43
CA LYS A 274 13.20 -26.27 -26.42
C LYS A 274 14.45 -25.43 -26.11
N GLY A 275 15.07 -25.61 -24.94
CA GLY A 275 16.24 -24.83 -24.52
C GLY A 275 15.89 -23.38 -24.18
N ARG A 276 16.88 -22.59 -23.75
CA ARG A 276 16.79 -21.21 -23.22
C ARG A 276 16.16 -20.13 -24.16
N ARG A 277 15.57 -20.49 -25.31
CA ARG A 277 14.97 -19.53 -26.27
C ARG A 277 13.45 -19.31 -26.11
N ASP A 278 12.81 -19.94 -25.12
CA ASP A 278 11.36 -19.83 -24.92
C ASP A 278 10.95 -18.88 -23.76
N HIS A 279 11.89 -18.25 -23.03
CA HIS A 279 11.57 -17.18 -22.08
C HIS A 279 10.81 -16.04 -22.79
N ASP A 280 11.22 -15.71 -24.02
CA ASP A 280 10.58 -14.69 -24.87
C ASP A 280 9.09 -14.97 -25.18
N ARG A 281 8.59 -16.19 -24.91
CA ARG A 281 7.18 -16.56 -25.14
C ARG A 281 6.32 -16.40 -23.90
N ILE A 282 6.94 -16.31 -22.72
CA ILE A 282 6.24 -16.05 -21.46
C ILE A 282 6.19 -14.53 -21.32
N SER A 283 5.12 -13.94 -21.84
CA SER A 283 4.90 -12.50 -21.78
C SER A 283 3.40 -12.22 -21.80
N GLU A 284 3.02 -11.05 -21.31
CA GLU A 284 1.64 -10.55 -21.35
C GLU A 284 1.04 -10.54 -22.77
N ASN A 285 1.87 -10.36 -23.79
CA ASN A 285 1.46 -10.38 -25.20
C ASN A 285 1.12 -11.79 -25.73
N ASN A 286 1.35 -12.84 -24.94
CA ASN A 286 1.08 -14.22 -25.30
C ASN A 286 0.40 -14.95 -24.13
N PRO A 287 -0.87 -14.61 -23.83
CA PRO A 287 -1.61 -15.23 -22.73
C PRO A 287 -1.76 -16.73 -22.98
N ASN A 288 -1.69 -17.50 -21.90
CA ASN A 288 -1.66 -18.97 -21.95
C ASN A 288 -0.62 -19.55 -22.95
N PRO A 289 0.68 -19.27 -22.77
CA PRO A 289 1.74 -19.56 -23.76
C PRO A 289 1.91 -21.05 -24.05
N PHE A 290 1.38 -21.90 -23.18
CA PHE A 290 1.45 -23.35 -23.27
C PHE A 290 0.09 -24.02 -23.53
N GLY A 291 -1.01 -23.27 -23.72
CA GLY A 291 -2.33 -23.85 -23.96
C GLY A 291 -2.75 -24.80 -22.84
N LEU A 292 -2.57 -24.35 -21.59
CA LEU A 292 -3.04 -25.02 -20.39
C LEU A 292 -4.56 -25.05 -20.37
N ASP A 293 -5.09 -26.14 -19.84
CA ASP A 293 -6.52 -26.33 -19.61
C ASP A 293 -6.80 -26.14 -18.12
N TRP A 294 -7.82 -25.34 -17.83
CA TRP A 294 -8.28 -25.05 -16.48
C TRP A 294 -9.71 -25.58 -16.37
N PRO A 295 -9.91 -26.76 -15.74
CA PRO A 295 -11.23 -27.34 -15.62
C PRO A 295 -12.13 -26.46 -14.74
N GLN A 296 -13.41 -26.79 -14.63
CA GLN A 296 -14.22 -26.20 -13.56
C GLN A 296 -13.55 -26.56 -12.22
N PRO A 297 -13.31 -25.58 -11.33
CA PRO A 297 -12.70 -25.87 -10.05
C PRO A 297 -13.59 -26.84 -9.27
N PRO A 298 -13.00 -27.74 -8.49
CA PRO A 298 -13.74 -28.62 -7.60
C PRO A 298 -14.64 -27.72 -6.73
N SER A 299 -15.96 -27.96 -6.75
CA SER A 299 -16.87 -27.28 -5.85
C SER A 299 -16.38 -27.54 -4.44
N GLY A 300 -15.92 -26.49 -3.75
CA GLY A 300 -15.51 -26.57 -2.36
C GLY A 300 -16.57 -27.37 -1.61
N SER A 301 -16.11 -28.40 -0.90
CA SER A 301 -16.94 -29.30 -0.10
C SER A 301 -18.15 -28.58 0.48
N ASP A 302 -19.34 -29.16 0.30
CA ASP A 302 -20.51 -28.87 1.12
C ASP A 302 -20.04 -28.66 2.57
N ARG A 303 -20.00 -27.41 3.05
CA ARG A 303 -20.05 -27.11 4.49
C ARG A 303 -21.48 -27.45 4.94
N THR A 304 -21.86 -28.73 4.85
CA THR A 304 -23.10 -29.24 5.43
C THR A 304 -22.89 -29.30 6.94
N THR A 305 -23.52 -28.35 7.64
CA THR A 305 -24.31 -28.60 8.85
C THR A 305 -23.77 -29.67 9.81
N GLU A 306 -22.86 -29.28 10.70
CA GLU A 306 -22.77 -29.87 12.05
C GLU A 306 -22.42 -28.77 13.07
N LEU A 307 -23.37 -27.85 13.28
CA LEU A 307 -23.52 -27.12 14.55
C LEU A 307 -24.99 -27.18 14.95
N ALA A 308 -25.40 -28.38 15.33
CA ALA A 308 -26.63 -28.63 16.08
C ALA A 308 -26.45 -29.92 16.90
N ALA A 309 -25.72 -29.82 18.01
CA ALA A 309 -25.91 -30.60 19.23
C ALA A 309 -25.20 -29.92 20.41
#